data_AF-A0A439P250-F1
#
_entry.id   AF-A0A439P250-F1
#
_cell.length_a   1.000
_cell.length_b   1.000
_cell.length_c   1.000
_cell.angle_alpha   90.00
_cell.angle_beta   90.00
_cell.angle_gamma   90.00
#
_symmetry.space_group_name_H-M   'P 1'
#
loop_
_entity.id
_entity.type
_entity.pdbx_description
1 polymer ?
#
loop_
_entity_poly.entity_id
_entity_poly.type
_entity_poly.pdbx_seq_one_letter_code
_entity_poly.pdbx_strand_id
1 'polypeptide(L)' 'MFQPKEPPVIVRTVVEKDRVPAALVAPIAPPWRKPGAPANARAGGAETVDDLYTRGDANESRLLVCTGQINGVRAWDKP' A
#
# COMPACT_ATOMS: atom_id res chain seq x y z
N MET A 1 22.93 38.33 44.38
CA MET A 1 23.36 36.92 44.26
C MET A 1 22.90 36.38 42.92
N PHE A 2 23.83 36.01 42.03
CA PHE A 2 23.51 35.39 40.74
C PHE A 2 23.60 33.87 40.95
N GLN A 3 22.48 33.16 40.84
CA GLN A 3 22.46 31.71 40.89
C GLN A 3 22.77 31.20 39.48
N PRO A 4 23.89 30.49 39.24
CA PRO A 4 24.15 29.91 37.94
C PRO A 4 23.12 28.83 37.68
N LYS A 5 22.28 29.02 36.66
CA LYS A 5 21.33 27.99 36.21
C LYS A 5 22.13 26.89 35.52
N GLU A 6 22.13 25.69 36.08
CA GLU A 6 22.80 24.54 35.47
C GLU A 6 22.31 24.31 34.03
N PRO A 7 23.22 23.97 33.09
CA PRO A 7 22.84 23.71 31.72
C PRO A 7 21.93 22.46 31.66
N PRO A 8 20.90 22.48 30.81
CA PRO A 8 19.98 21.35 30.69
C PRO A 8 20.72 20.08 30.25
N VAL A 9 20.53 18.98 30.99
CA VAL A 9 21.06 17.64 30.68
C VAL A 9 20.00 16.84 29.94
N ILE A 10 20.32 16.31 28.75
CA ILE A 10 19.41 15.44 28.00
C ILE A 10 19.38 14.07 28.69
N VAL A 11 18.23 13.71 29.26
CA VAL A 11 18.01 12.44 29.99
C VAL A 11 17.43 11.33 29.12
N ARG A 12 16.82 11.66 27.97
CA ARG A 12 16.27 10.67 27.04
C ARG A 12 16.12 11.25 25.64
N THR A 13 16.47 10.45 24.64
CA THR A 13 16.15 10.71 23.23
C THR A 13 15.12 9.68 22.78
N VAL A 14 14.01 10.17 22.21
CA VAL A 14 13.01 9.33 21.54
C VAL A 14 13.08 9.64 20.05
N VAL A 15 13.25 8.60 19.25
CA VAL A 15 13.14 8.71 17.79
C VAL A 15 11.73 8.30 17.43
N GLU A 16 10.92 9.27 17.02
CA GLU A 16 9.61 9.02 16.44
C GLU A 16 9.77 8.81 14.94
N LYS A 17 9.19 7.73 14.44
CA LYS A 17 9.18 7.43 13.01
C LYS A 17 7.95 8.07 12.38
N ASP A 18 8.17 8.90 11.36
CA ASP A 18 7.09 9.44 10.55
C ASP A 18 6.28 8.31 9.91
N ARG A 19 4.96 8.43 10.02
CA ARG A 19 4.00 7.43 9.56
C ARG A 19 3.42 7.83 8.22
N VAL A 20 3.15 6.84 7.37
CA VAL A 20 2.51 7.08 6.07
C VAL A 20 1.01 7.32 6.27
N PRO A 21 0.43 8.40 5.73
CA PRO A 21 -1.02 8.60 5.75
C PRO A 21 -1.78 7.40 5.20
N ALA A 22 -2.83 6.97 5.90
CA ALA A 22 -3.60 5.76 5.55
C ALA A 22 -4.13 5.77 4.11
N ALA A 23 -4.47 6.95 3.58
CA ALA A 23 -4.93 7.12 2.20
C ALA A 23 -3.86 6.74 1.16
N LEU A 24 -2.58 6.99 1.45
CA LEU A 24 -1.47 6.68 0.53
C LEU A 24 -1.11 5.20 0.52
N VAL A 25 -1.54 4.45 1.53
CA VAL A 25 -1.40 3.00 1.63
C VAL A 25 -2.75 2.31 1.56
N ALA A 26 -3.76 2.90 0.93
CA ALA A 26 -5.06 2.27 0.73
C ALA A 26 -4.93 1.01 -0.17
N PRO A 27 -5.81 -0.01 -0.01
CA PRO A 27 -5.75 -1.20 -0.85
C PRO A 27 -5.94 -0.84 -2.32
N ILE A 28 -5.09 -1.41 -3.17
CA ILE A 28 -5.26 -1.32 -4.63
C ILE A 28 -6.40 -2.26 -5.04
N ALA A 29 -7.17 -1.85 -6.05
CA ALA A 29 -8.24 -2.68 -6.60
C ALA A 29 -7.70 -4.06 -7.03
N PRO A 30 -8.44 -5.15 -6.77
CA PRO A 30 -8.01 -6.48 -7.17
C PRO A 30 -8.02 -6.62 -8.70
N PRO A 31 -7.21 -7.54 -9.25
CA PRO A 31 -7.30 -7.92 -10.65
C PRO A 31 -8.72 -8.35 -11.03
N TRP A 32 -9.19 -7.91 -12.20
CA TRP A 32 -10.49 -8.32 -12.73
C TRP A 32 -10.55 -9.84 -12.93
N ARG A 33 -11.72 -10.43 -12.65
CA ARG A 33 -12.04 -11.83 -12.90
C ARG A 33 -13.35 -11.91 -13.66
N LYS A 34 -13.40 -12.79 -14.65
CA LYS A 34 -14.60 -13.03 -15.45
C LYS A 34 -15.74 -13.51 -14.53
N PRO A 35 -16.92 -12.86 -14.58
CA PRO A 35 -18.07 -13.30 -13.80
C PRO A 35 -18.44 -14.76 -14.10
N GLY A 36 -18.68 -15.55 -13.06
CA GLY A 36 -19.02 -16.97 -13.18
C GLY A 36 -17.84 -17.90 -13.50
N ALA A 37 -16.62 -17.39 -13.67
CA ALA A 37 -15.45 -18.22 -13.85
C ALA A 37 -15.12 -19.02 -12.56
N PRO A 38 -14.57 -20.24 -12.69
CA PRO A 38 -14.18 -21.03 -11.53
C PRO A 38 -13.09 -20.34 -10.71
N ALA A 39 -12.99 -20.66 -9.41
CA ALA A 39 -12.09 -19.97 -8.48
C ALA A 39 -10.60 -20.05 -8.88
N ASN A 40 -10.21 -21.10 -9.60
CA ASN A 40 -8.86 -21.30 -10.13
C ASN A 40 -8.63 -20.66 -11.51
N ALA A 41 -9.63 -20.00 -12.10
CA ALA A 41 -9.44 -19.29 -13.35
C ALA A 41 -8.38 -18.20 -13.20
N ARG A 42 -7.63 -17.96 -14.28
CA ARG A 42 -6.58 -16.94 -14.32
C ARG A 42 -7.20 -15.56 -14.10
N ALA A 43 -6.66 -14.79 -13.17
CA ALA A 43 -6.99 -13.38 -13.06
C ALA A 43 -6.59 -12.64 -14.36
N GLY A 44 -7.35 -11.62 -14.73
CA GLY A 44 -7.11 -10.88 -15.98
C GLY A 44 -7.34 -11.66 -17.28
N GLY A 45 -7.78 -12.93 -17.22
CA GLY A 45 -7.99 -13.83 -18.35
C GLY A 45 -9.22 -13.48 -19.18
N ALA A 46 -9.22 -12.33 -19.84
CA ALA A 46 -10.19 -12.01 -20.87
C ALA A 46 -10.04 -13.00 -22.03
N GLU A 47 -11.14 -13.66 -22.42
CA GLU A 47 -11.16 -14.66 -23.49
C GLU A 47 -11.86 -14.13 -24.73
N THR A 48 -12.72 -13.12 -24.56
CA THR A 48 -13.54 -12.52 -25.60
C THR A 48 -13.33 -11.02 -25.67
N VAL A 49 -13.77 -10.40 -26.78
CA VAL A 49 -13.79 -8.94 -26.92
C VAL A 49 -14.73 -8.31 -25.89
N ASP A 50 -15.83 -8.96 -25.56
CA ASP A 50 -16.79 -8.51 -24.54
C ASP A 50 -16.16 -8.51 -23.12
N ASP A 51 -15.31 -9.51 -22.83
CA ASP A 51 -14.52 -9.54 -21.60
C ASP A 51 -13.57 -8.33 -21.51
N LEU A 52 -12.99 -7.88 -22.64
CA LEU A 52 -12.14 -6.69 -22.67
C LEU A 52 -12.93 -5.40 -22.39
N TYR A 53 -14.13 -5.27 -22.98
CA TYR A 53 -15.01 -4.14 -22.70
C TYR A 53 -15.47 -4.11 -21.24
N THR A 54 -15.81 -5.28 -20.69
CA THR A 54 -16.27 -5.42 -19.30
C THR A 54 -15.14 -5.18 -18.29
N ARG A 55 -13.92 -5.65 -18.60
CA ARG A 55 -12.74 -5.44 -17.77
C ARG A 55 -12.27 -3.98 -17.75
N GLY A 56 -12.42 -3.27 -18.86
CA GLY A 56 -11.80 -1.97 -19.09
C GLY A 56 -10.26 -2.04 -19.13
N ASP A 57 -9.59 -0.88 -19.01
CA ASP A 57 -8.11 -0.76 -18.97
C ASP A 57 -7.48 -1.23 -17.65
N ALA A 58 -8.07 -2.24 -17.01
CA ALA A 58 -7.48 -2.87 -15.84
C ALA A 58 -6.27 -3.71 -16.28
N ASN A 59 -5.10 -3.09 -16.41
CA ASN A 59 -3.84 -3.79 -16.66
C ASN A 59 -3.40 -4.53 -15.37
N GLU A 60 -3.69 -5.83 -15.33
CA GLU A 60 -3.36 -6.72 -14.23
C GLU A 60 -1.90 -6.58 -13.75
N SER A 61 -0.94 -6.55 -14.67
CA SER A 61 0.48 -6.44 -14.32
C SER A 61 0.79 -5.16 -13.54
N ARG A 62 0.15 -4.04 -13.89
CA ARG A 62 0.32 -2.78 -13.15
C ARG A 62 -0.30 -2.85 -11.77
N LEU A 63 -1.50 -3.43 -11.64
CA LEU A 63 -2.17 -3.61 -10.34
C LEU A 63 -1.35 -4.50 -9.40
N LEU A 64 -0.75 -5.59 -9.92
CA LEU A 64 0.10 -6.49 -9.15
C LEU A 64 1.36 -5.78 -8.64
N VAL A 65 2.03 -5.00 -9.50
CA VAL A 65 3.21 -4.22 -9.11
C VAL A 65 2.86 -3.18 -8.05
N CYS A 66 1.80 -2.39 -8.26
CA CYS A 66 1.35 -1.40 -7.28
C CYS A 66 0.97 -2.05 -5.95
N THR A 67 0.27 -3.19 -5.98
CA THR A 67 -0.09 -3.94 -4.78
C THR A 67 1.15 -4.39 -4.01
N GLY A 68 2.15 -4.93 -4.71
CA GLY A 68 3.42 -5.33 -4.10
C GLY A 68 4.15 -4.16 -3.43
N GLN A 69 4.22 -3.02 -4.10
CA GLN A 69 4.85 -1.80 -3.57
C GLN A 69 4.12 -1.28 -2.33
N ILE A 70 2.78 -1.13 -2.38
CA ILE A 70 1.98 -0.67 -1.23
C ILE A 70 2.10 -1.64 -0.06
N ASN A 71 2.11 -2.95 -0.30
CA ASN A 71 2.32 -3.94 0.75
C ASN A 71 3.71 -3.81 1.41
N GLY A 72 4.74 -3.50 0.63
CA GLY A 72 6.07 -3.19 1.15
C GLY A 72 6.06 -1.95 2.06
N VAL A 73 5.43 -0.87 1.61
CA VAL A 73 5.29 0.37 2.40
C VAL A 73 4.51 0.11 3.69
N ARG A 74 3.40 -0.63 3.63
CA ARG A 74 2.63 -1.02 4.83
C ARG A 74 3.42 -1.86 5.81
N ALA A 75 4.22 -2.81 5.31
CA ALA A 75 5.07 -3.65 6.15
C ALA A 75 6.14 -2.82 6.85
N TRP A 76 6.75 -1.86 6.14
CA TRP A 76 7.67 -0.90 6.72
C TRP A 76 6.99 0.01 7.74
N ASP A 77 5.80 0.51 7.44
CA ASP A 77 5.07 1.45 8.30
C ASP A 77 4.54 0.83 9.60
N LYS A 78 4.59 -0.49 9.82
CA LYS A 78 4.05 -1.10 11.05
C LYS A 78 4.60 -0.42 12.34
N PRO A 79 3.76 -0.24 13.39
CA PRO A 79 4.19 0.28 14.69
C PRO A 79 5.29 -0.56 15.34
#